data_AF-A0A1H7EPK8-F1
#
_entry.id   AF-A0A1H7EPK8-F1
#
_cell.length_a   1.000
_cell.length_b   1.000
_cell.length_c   1.000
_cell.angle_alpha   90.00
_cell.angle_beta   90.00
_cell.angle_gamma   90.00
#
_symmetry.space_group_name_H-M   'P 1'
#
loop_
_entity.id
_entity.type
_entity.pdbx_description
1 polymer ?
#
loop_
_entity_poly.entity_id
_entity_poly.type
_entity_poly.pdbx_seq_one_letter_code
_entity_poly.pdbx_strand_id
1 'polypeptide(L)'
;MKAAHQPSPPQSGIALIEVLVSLLLFSFGLLGMAGLLTRAVTVSVDAEDRNRAALLANEIASTMWLKNAITVDTAAWQARVSDLANGGLPNATLTVTAVSGATNSAGAANAADIAIAWRAVTREASAANAGSRLVTRVVLP
;
A
#
# COMPACT_ATOMS: atom_id res chain seq x y z
N MET A 1 67.76 -37.64 22.26
CA MET A 1 67.19 -36.47 22.96
C MET A 1 65.72 -36.40 22.60
N LYS A 2 64.81 -36.68 23.55
CA LYS A 2 63.35 -36.77 23.31
C LYS A 2 62.70 -35.58 24.01
N ALA A 3 62.16 -34.62 23.27
CA ALA A 3 61.41 -33.50 23.83
C ALA A 3 60.03 -34.02 24.30
N ALA A 4 59.69 -33.80 25.56
CA ALA A 4 58.38 -34.15 26.12
C ALA A 4 57.32 -33.17 25.62
N HIS A 5 56.28 -33.68 24.97
CA HIS A 5 55.11 -32.92 24.57
C HIS A 5 54.28 -32.61 25.83
N GLN A 6 54.24 -31.34 26.25
CA GLN A 6 53.38 -30.92 27.36
C GLN A 6 51.93 -30.87 26.87
N PRO A 7 50.99 -31.59 27.51
CA PRO A 7 49.58 -31.52 27.15
C PRO A 7 49.01 -30.17 27.59
N SER A 8 48.44 -29.43 26.64
CA SER A 8 47.73 -28.18 26.90
C SER A 8 46.48 -28.44 27.77
N PRO A 9 46.17 -27.58 28.76
CA PRO A 9 45.01 -27.76 29.61
C PRO A 9 43.70 -27.66 28.79
N PRO A 10 42.67 -28.47 29.10
CA PRO A 10 41.38 -28.39 28.42
C PRO A 10 40.70 -27.05 28.76
N GLN A 11 40.39 -26.26 27.73
CA GLN A 11 39.68 -24.99 27.85
C GLN A 11 38.22 -25.24 28.23
N SER A 12 37.94 -25.31 29.53
CA SER A 12 36.61 -25.57 30.08
C SER A 12 36.10 -24.32 30.78
N GLY A 13 35.22 -23.56 30.11
CA GLY A 13 34.56 -22.39 30.71
C GLY A 13 34.04 -21.35 29.72
N ILE A 14 34.70 -21.19 28.57
CA ILE A 14 34.30 -20.18 27.55
C ILE A 14 33.18 -20.69 26.63
N ALA A 15 33.07 -22.00 26.41
CA ALA A 15 32.11 -22.60 25.48
C ALA A 15 30.63 -22.26 25.79
N LEU A 16 30.26 -22.18 27.07
CA LEU A 16 28.89 -21.84 27.47
C LEU A 16 28.56 -20.37 27.18
N ILE A 17 29.53 -19.47 27.40
CA ILE A 17 29.40 -18.05 27.05
C ILE A 17 29.35 -17.88 25.53
N GLU A 18 30.15 -18.63 24.78
CA GLU A 18 30.16 -18.58 23.31
C GLU A 18 28.81 -18.99 22.70
N VAL A 19 28.20 -20.06 23.21
CA VAL A 19 26.85 -20.48 22.80
C VAL A 19 25.80 -19.44 23.20
N LEU A 20 25.89 -18.88 24.40
CA LEU A 20 24.94 -17.86 24.87
C LEU A 20 25.01 -16.57 24.04
N VAL A 21 26.23 -16.14 23.69
CA VAL A 21 26.43 -14.98 22.79
C VAL A 21 25.95 -15.31 21.38
N SER A 22 26.19 -16.52 20.87
CA SER A 22 25.69 -16.95 19.56
C SER A 22 24.16 -16.95 19.50
N LEU A 23 23.50 -17.48 20.53
CA LEU A 23 22.04 -17.48 20.65
C LEU A 23 21.48 -16.07 20.81
N LEU A 24 22.18 -15.18 21.53
CA LEU A 24 21.80 -13.78 21.68
C LEU A 24 21.83 -13.05 20.33
N LEU A 25 22.94 -13.16 19.59
CA LEU A 25 23.08 -12.54 18.27
C LEU A 25 22.08 -13.12 17.26
N PHE A 26 21.88 -14.44 17.28
CA PHE A 26 20.89 -15.09 16.43
C PHE A 26 19.47 -14.61 16.73
N SER A 27 19.13 -14.45 18.02
CA SER A 27 17.83 -13.95 18.46
C SER A 27 17.60 -12.52 17.98
N PHE A 28 18.60 -11.64 18.04
CA PHE A 28 18.51 -10.29 17.46
C PHE A 28 18.34 -10.31 15.94
N GLY A 29 19.04 -11.21 15.23
CA GLY A 29 18.86 -11.42 13.80
C GLY A 29 17.42 -11.80 13.45
N LEU A 30 16.83 -12.72 14.22
CA LEU A 30 15.45 -13.18 14.00
C LEU A 30 14.42 -12.08 14.27
N LEU A 31 14.60 -11.28 15.33
CA LEU A 31 13.76 -10.11 15.63
C LEU A 31 13.86 -9.05 14.53
N GLY A 32 15.07 -8.78 14.03
CA GLY A 32 15.30 -7.86 12.93
C GLY A 32 14.57 -8.30 11.65
N MET A 33 14.66 -9.60 11.31
CA MET A 33 13.96 -10.17 10.16
C MET A 33 12.44 -10.13 10.33
N ALA A 34 11.92 -10.46 11.52
CA ALA A 34 10.48 -10.37 11.80
C ALA A 34 9.96 -8.94 11.61
N GLY A 35 10.71 -7.92 12.05
CA GLY A 35 10.38 -6.51 11.80
C GLY A 35 10.39 -6.13 10.32
N LEU A 36 11.30 -6.70 9.53
CA LEU A 36 11.30 -6.48 8.08
C LEU A 36 10.11 -7.14 7.39
N LEU A 37 9.74 -8.36 7.81
CA LEU A 37 8.60 -9.09 7.26
C LEU A 37 7.28 -8.36 7.49
N THR A 38 7.05 -7.83 8.69
CA THR A 38 5.82 -7.05 8.97
C THR A 38 5.74 -5.82 8.07
N ARG A 39 6.84 -5.09 7.89
CA ARG A 39 6.90 -3.95 6.97
C ARG A 39 6.66 -4.37 5.53
N ALA A 40 7.24 -5.46 5.08
CA ALA A 40 7.03 -5.99 3.73
C ALA A 40 5.54 -6.25 3.46
N VAL A 41 4.83 -6.89 4.41
CA VAL A 41 3.39 -7.14 4.30
C VAL A 41 2.60 -5.82 4.18
N THR A 42 2.91 -4.81 5.01
CA THR A 42 2.21 -3.52 4.94
C THR A 42 2.39 -2.81 3.59
N VAL A 43 3.59 -2.89 3.00
CA VAL A 43 3.87 -2.31 1.68
C VAL A 43 3.11 -3.08 0.59
N SER A 44 3.05 -4.40 0.67
CA SER A 44 2.29 -5.21 -0.29
C SER A 44 0.79 -4.88 -0.27
N VAL A 45 0.19 -4.72 0.91
CA VAL A 45 -1.23 -4.34 1.05
C VAL A 45 -1.49 -2.94 0.49
N ASP A 46 -0.64 -1.95 0.79
CA ASP A 46 -0.78 -0.59 0.25
C ASP A 46 -0.64 -0.56 -1.28
N ALA A 47 0.26 -1.38 -1.85
CA ALA A 47 0.39 -1.54 -3.29
C ALA A 47 -0.87 -2.18 -3.93
N GLU A 48 -1.45 -3.20 -3.28
CA GLU A 48 -2.68 -3.83 -3.72
C GLU A 48 -3.86 -2.85 -3.71
N ASP A 49 -4.03 -2.09 -2.62
CA ASP A 49 -5.06 -1.07 -2.52
C ASP A 49 -4.90 0.01 -3.62
N ARG A 50 -3.67 0.47 -3.88
CA ARG A 50 -3.40 1.40 -4.99
C ARG A 50 -3.77 0.81 -6.34
N ASN A 51 -3.50 -0.47 -6.57
CA ASN A 51 -3.86 -1.15 -7.80
C ASN A 51 -5.39 -1.25 -7.96
N ARG A 52 -6.11 -1.63 -6.90
CA ARG A 52 -7.59 -1.64 -6.87
C ARG A 52 -8.17 -0.26 -7.18
N ALA A 53 -7.61 0.80 -6.57
CA ALA A 53 -8.01 2.18 -6.84
C ALA A 53 -7.79 2.56 -8.31
N ALA A 54 -6.66 2.19 -8.90
CA ALA A 54 -6.35 2.47 -10.30
C ALA A 54 -7.32 1.76 -11.26
N LEU A 55 -7.65 0.49 -10.98
CA LEU A 55 -8.64 -0.26 -11.76
C LEU A 55 -10.02 0.38 -11.69
N LEU A 56 -10.49 0.73 -10.49
CA LEU A 56 -11.78 1.42 -10.31
C LEU A 56 -11.82 2.78 -11.00
N ALA A 57 -10.74 3.56 -10.88
CA ALA A 57 -10.63 4.85 -11.56
C ALA A 57 -10.65 4.69 -13.09
N ASN A 58 -10.01 3.63 -13.62
CA ASN A 58 -10.04 3.29 -15.03
C ASN A 58 -11.43 2.84 -15.50
N GLU A 59 -12.16 2.07 -14.68
CA GLU A 59 -13.56 1.70 -14.97
C GLU A 59 -14.43 2.96 -15.06
N ILE A 60 -14.33 3.87 -14.09
CA ILE A 60 -15.06 5.15 -14.11
C ILE A 60 -14.71 5.95 -15.36
N ALA A 61 -13.43 6.14 -15.65
CA ALA A 61 -12.97 6.87 -16.83
C ALA A 61 -13.50 6.23 -18.13
N SER A 62 -13.46 4.90 -18.22
CA SER A 62 -13.99 4.15 -19.36
C SER A 62 -15.49 4.38 -19.52
N THR A 63 -16.26 4.42 -18.44
CA THR A 63 -17.69 4.74 -18.52
C THR A 63 -17.97 6.18 -18.96
N MET A 64 -17.13 7.15 -18.57
CA MET A 64 -17.23 8.53 -19.07
C MET A 64 -16.96 8.60 -20.57
N TRP A 65 -15.95 7.87 -21.05
CA TRP A 65 -15.65 7.73 -22.48
C TRP A 65 -16.81 7.11 -23.25
N LEU A 66 -17.35 5.99 -22.77
CA LEU A 66 -18.46 5.29 -23.42
C LEU A 66 -19.74 6.14 -23.49
N LYS A 67 -19.98 6.97 -22.47
CA LYS A 67 -21.14 7.87 -22.43
C LYS A 67 -20.89 9.23 -23.09
N ASN A 68 -19.65 9.50 -23.52
CA ASN A 68 -19.19 10.81 -23.96
C ASN A 68 -19.60 11.93 -22.98
N ALA A 69 -19.53 11.66 -21.68
CA ALA A 69 -19.96 12.59 -20.64
C ALA A 69 -19.08 12.46 -19.40
N ILE A 70 -18.64 13.59 -18.85
CA ILE A 70 -17.88 13.63 -17.61
C ILE A 70 -18.76 13.40 -16.36
N THR A 71 -20.08 13.45 -16.54
CA THR A 71 -21.04 13.21 -15.46
C THR A 71 -21.29 11.71 -15.30
N VAL A 72 -21.14 11.23 -14.07
CA VAL A 72 -21.43 9.85 -13.68
C VAL A 72 -22.37 9.82 -12.49
N ASP A 73 -23.05 8.69 -12.27
CA ASP A 73 -23.79 8.46 -11.03
C ASP A 73 -22.80 8.26 -9.88
N THR A 74 -22.48 9.36 -9.21
CA THR A 74 -21.49 9.36 -8.12
C THR A 74 -21.95 8.52 -6.94
N ALA A 75 -23.25 8.35 -6.71
CA ALA A 75 -23.77 7.53 -5.61
C ALA A 75 -23.58 6.04 -5.89
N ALA A 76 -23.93 5.58 -7.09
CA ALA A 76 -23.70 4.20 -7.51
C ALA A 76 -22.20 3.87 -7.52
N TRP A 77 -21.37 4.78 -8.05
CA TRP A 77 -19.93 4.58 -8.06
C TRP A 77 -19.33 4.63 -6.65
N GLN A 78 -19.83 5.48 -5.76
CA GLN A 78 -19.42 5.50 -4.35
C GLN A 78 -19.69 4.16 -3.66
N ALA A 79 -20.85 3.55 -3.91
CA ALA A 79 -21.16 2.21 -3.42
C ALA A 79 -20.19 1.16 -3.98
N ARG A 80 -19.91 1.22 -5.30
CA ARG A 80 -18.99 0.30 -5.98
C ARG A 80 -17.55 0.37 -5.46
N VAL A 81 -17.00 1.58 -5.24
CA VAL A 81 -15.64 1.74 -4.71
C VAL A 81 -15.51 1.31 -3.25
N SER A 82 -16.62 1.28 -2.51
CA SER A 82 -16.68 0.85 -1.11
C SER A 82 -16.99 -0.64 -0.94
N ASP A 83 -17.29 -1.35 -2.03
CA ASP A 83 -17.69 -2.75 -2.00
C ASP A 83 -16.48 -3.69 -1.87
N LEU A 84 -16.15 -4.03 -0.63
CA LEU A 84 -15.02 -4.90 -0.29
C LEU A 84 -15.12 -6.31 -0.87
N ALA A 85 -16.33 -6.82 -1.12
CA ALA A 85 -16.53 -8.16 -1.68
C ALA A 85 -16.12 -8.22 -3.15
N ASN A 86 -16.22 -7.09 -3.86
CA ASN A 86 -15.96 -6.99 -5.30
C ASN A 86 -14.72 -6.15 -5.61
N GLY A 87 -13.71 -6.17 -4.74
CA GLY A 87 -12.41 -5.50 -4.99
C GLY A 87 -12.41 -3.99 -4.71
N GLY A 88 -13.41 -3.48 -4.00
CA GLY A 88 -13.43 -2.13 -3.44
C GLY A 88 -12.40 -1.93 -2.33
N LEU A 89 -12.41 -0.71 -1.78
CA LEU A 89 -11.43 -0.21 -0.82
C LEU A 89 -12.08 0.10 0.52
N PRO A 90 -11.39 -0.13 1.64
CA PRO A 90 -11.91 0.19 2.96
C PRO A 90 -12.00 1.71 3.17
N ASN A 91 -13.11 2.16 3.75
CA ASN A 91 -13.38 3.58 4.01
C ASN A 91 -13.20 4.45 2.75
N ALA A 92 -13.57 3.91 1.58
CA ALA A 92 -13.39 4.60 0.31
C ALA A 92 -14.29 5.83 0.19
N THR A 93 -13.79 6.85 -0.47
CA THR A 93 -14.54 8.05 -0.87
C THR A 93 -14.16 8.39 -2.30
N LEU A 94 -15.17 8.69 -3.11
CA LEU A 94 -15.07 9.08 -4.49
C LEU A 94 -15.45 10.55 -4.62
N THR A 95 -14.62 11.30 -5.32
CA THR A 95 -14.89 12.67 -5.73
C THR A 95 -14.63 12.78 -7.22
N VAL A 96 -15.60 13.31 -7.96
CA VAL A 96 -15.47 13.59 -9.39
C VAL A 96 -15.66 15.09 -9.58
N THR A 97 -14.64 15.76 -10.07
CA THR A 97 -14.65 17.22 -10.23
C THR A 97 -14.31 17.60 -11.66
N ALA A 98 -15.16 18.39 -12.31
CA ALA A 98 -14.88 18.93 -13.64
C ALA A 98 -13.62 19.81 -13.60
N VAL A 99 -12.76 19.70 -14.61
CA VAL A 99 -11.57 20.53 -14.75
C VAL A 99 -11.99 21.89 -15.30
N SER A 100 -11.78 22.95 -14.52
CA SER A 100 -12.12 24.31 -14.94
C SER A 100 -11.40 24.70 -16.23
N GLY A 101 -12.17 25.23 -17.19
CA GLY A 101 -11.64 25.69 -18.48
C GLY A 101 -11.40 24.59 -19.52
N ALA A 102 -11.58 23.31 -19.19
CA ALA A 102 -11.55 22.23 -20.17
C ALA A 102 -12.92 22.08 -20.82
N THR A 103 -13.09 22.63 -22.01
CA THR A 103 -14.32 22.52 -22.81
C THR A 103 -14.05 21.96 -24.20
N ASN A 104 -15.00 21.20 -24.75
CA ASN A 104 -15.01 20.80 -26.15
C ASN A 104 -15.40 21.98 -27.07
N SER A 105 -15.39 21.75 -28.39
CA SER A 105 -15.78 22.75 -29.40
C SER A 105 -17.21 23.27 -29.26
N ALA A 106 -18.08 22.57 -28.53
CA ALA A 106 -19.45 22.99 -28.23
C ALA A 106 -19.56 23.80 -26.93
N GLY A 107 -18.44 24.06 -26.23
CA GLY A 107 -18.41 24.80 -24.97
C GLY A 107 -18.83 23.98 -23.74
N ALA A 108 -19.02 22.67 -23.88
CA ALA A 108 -19.35 21.78 -22.76
C ALA A 108 -18.07 21.26 -22.09
N ALA A 109 -18.11 21.09 -20.77
CA ALA A 109 -16.95 20.58 -20.02
C ALA A 109 -16.56 19.18 -20.50
N ASN A 110 -15.28 18.99 -20.87
CA ASN A 110 -14.80 17.74 -21.48
C ASN A 110 -13.72 17.04 -20.65
N ALA A 111 -13.36 17.53 -19.46
CA ALA A 111 -12.42 16.84 -18.59
C ALA A 111 -12.88 16.81 -17.13
N ALA A 112 -12.53 15.73 -16.44
CA ALA A 112 -12.79 15.56 -15.02
C ALA A 112 -11.62 14.88 -14.31
N ASP A 113 -11.39 15.28 -13.06
CA ASP A 113 -10.51 14.60 -12.13
C ASP A 113 -11.34 13.61 -11.31
N ILE A 114 -10.96 12.34 -11.36
CA ILE A 114 -11.52 11.24 -10.59
C ILE A 114 -10.57 10.99 -9.42
N ALA A 115 -11.03 11.26 -8.21
CA ALA A 115 -10.24 11.12 -7.00
C ALA A 115 -10.88 10.08 -6.07
N ILE A 116 -10.15 8.99 -5.84
CA ILE A 116 -10.51 7.92 -4.91
C ILE A 116 -9.57 8.03 -3.71
N ALA A 117 -10.12 8.24 -2.52
CA ALA A 117 -9.38 8.19 -1.27
C ALA A 117 -9.87 7.03 -0.41
N TRP A 118 -8.97 6.37 0.30
CA TRP A 118 -9.26 5.20 1.14
C TRP A 118 -8.40 5.18 2.39
N ARG A 119 -8.81 4.38 3.37
CA ARG A 119 -8.06 4.18 4.61
C ARG A 119 -8.20 2.74 5.07
N ALA A 120 -7.05 2.11 5.36
CA ALA A 120 -7.00 0.79 5.98
C ALA A 120 -7.81 0.77 7.29
N VAL A 121 -8.55 -0.30 7.54
CA VAL A 121 -9.41 -0.45 8.73
C VAL A 121 -8.63 -0.29 10.05
N THR A 122 -7.35 -0.65 10.05
CA THR A 122 -6.46 -0.60 11.20
C THR A 122 -5.83 0.78 11.45
N ARG A 123 -5.99 1.75 10.54
CA ARG A 123 -5.46 3.11 10.72
C ARG A 123 -6.48 4.01 11.43
N GLU A 124 -6.02 4.69 12.49
CA GLU A 124 -6.82 5.70 13.19
C GLU A 124 -7.20 6.86 12.26
N ALA A 125 -8.43 7.35 12.42
CA ALA A 125 -9.00 8.39 11.56
C ALA A 125 -8.30 9.77 11.71
N SER A 126 -7.63 10.03 12.83
CA SER A 126 -7.02 11.32 13.19
C SER A 126 -5.53 11.44 12.87
N ALA A 127 -4.88 10.40 12.33
CA ALA A 127 -3.47 10.46 11.99
C ALA A 127 -3.23 11.42 10.80
N ALA A 128 -2.17 12.24 10.87
CA ALA A 128 -1.84 13.27 9.86
C ALA A 128 -1.61 12.73 8.43
N ASN A 129 -1.53 11.40 8.25
CA ASN A 129 -1.46 10.68 6.97
C ASN A 129 -2.39 9.46 6.96
N ALA A 130 -3.59 9.57 7.57
CA ALA A 130 -4.51 8.45 7.73
C ALA A 130 -5.08 7.93 6.40
N GLY A 131 -5.21 8.78 5.37
CA GLY A 131 -5.80 8.43 4.09
C GLY A 131 -4.78 8.30 2.96
N SER A 132 -4.89 7.23 2.17
CA SER A 132 -4.26 7.12 0.85
C SER A 132 -5.21 7.71 -0.20
N ARG A 133 -4.69 8.31 -1.28
CA ARG A 133 -5.50 8.90 -2.36
C ARG A 133 -4.86 8.69 -3.72
N LEU A 134 -5.68 8.39 -4.72
CA LEU A 134 -5.34 8.29 -6.13
C LEU A 134 -6.20 9.28 -6.92
N VAL A 135 -5.59 10.02 -7.84
CA VAL A 135 -6.29 10.93 -8.75
C VAL A 135 -5.92 10.58 -10.18
N THR A 136 -6.93 10.39 -11.03
CA THR A 136 -6.75 10.25 -12.47
C THR A 136 -7.55 11.32 -13.18
N ARG A 137 -6.97 11.91 -14.22
CA ARG A 137 -7.66 12.84 -15.09
C ARG A 137 -8.14 12.14 -16.34
N VAL A 138 -9.39 12.34 -16.70
CA VAL A 138 -9.96 11.92 -17.98
C VAL A 138 -10.28 13.15 -18.81
N VAL A 139 -9.97 13.09 -20.10
CA VAL A 139 -10.30 14.12 -21.10
C VAL A 139 -11.05 13.42 -22.23
N LEU A 140 -12.22 13.93 -22.56
CA LEU A 140 -13.09 13.47 -23.63
C LEU A 140 -12.79 14.26 -24.91
N PRO A 141 -12.96 13.64 -26.09
CA PRO A 141 -12.71 14.26 -27.38
C PRO A 141 -13.78 15.29 -27.75
#